data_AF-A0A1V3X5H5-F1
#
_entry.id   AF-A0A1V3X5H5-F1
#
_cell.length_a   1.000
_cell.length_b   1.000
_cell.length_c   1.000
_cell.angle_alpha   90.00
_cell.angle_beta   90.00
_cell.angle_gamma   90.00
#
_symmetry.space_group_name_H-M   'P 1'
#
loop_
_entity.id
_entity.type
_entity.pdbx_description
1 polymer ?
#
loop_
_entity_poly.entity_id
_entity_poly.type
_entity_poly.pdbx_seq_one_letter_code
_entity_poly.pdbx_strand_id
1 'polypeptide(L)'
;MDIADLIARARNGSPRATGRLLSLVEGERRDEVLAAIDPAPVSEIRVVGITGPPGAGKSTTIAALVGAYRERGRRVGYWPWTRRRRSAGVPCSAIGSG
;
A
#
# COMPACT_ATOMS: atom_id res chain seq x y z
N MET A 1 10.29 -14.97 -16.27
CA MET A 1 10.50 -13.63 -15.68
C MET A 1 10.65 -13.84 -14.20
N ASP A 2 11.82 -13.50 -13.67
CA ASP A 2 12.17 -13.79 -12.28
C ASP A 2 11.52 -12.81 -11.30
N ILE A 3 11.33 -13.21 -10.05
CA ILE A 3 10.78 -12.37 -8.97
C ILE A 3 11.66 -11.14 -8.78
N ALA A 4 12.99 -11.29 -8.85
CA ALA A 4 13.94 -10.18 -8.72
C ALA A 4 13.74 -9.10 -9.81
N ASP A 5 13.48 -9.50 -11.05
CA ASP A 5 13.21 -8.58 -12.17
C ASP A 5 11.87 -7.84 -11.99
N LEU A 6 10.85 -8.54 -11.49
CA LEU A 6 9.57 -7.90 -11.13
C LEU A 6 9.74 -6.86 -10.02
N ILE A 7 10.54 -7.16 -8.98
CA ILE A 7 10.86 -6.23 -7.89
C ILE A 7 11.59 -4.99 -8.41
N ALA A 8 12.63 -5.17 -9.24
CA ALA A 8 13.37 -4.05 -9.82
C ALA A 8 12.46 -3.14 -10.67
N ARG A 9 11.59 -3.74 -11.50
CA ARG A 9 10.64 -2.98 -12.33
C ARG A 9 9.55 -2.30 -11.51
N ALA A 10 9.09 -2.89 -10.41
CA ALA A 10 8.14 -2.26 -9.50
C ALA A 10 8.77 -1.07 -8.76
N ARG A 11 10.03 -1.18 -8.32
CA ARG A 11 10.80 -0.07 -7.74
C ARG A 11 10.99 1.08 -8.73
N ASN A 12 11.20 0.77 -10.00
CA ASN A 12 11.24 1.75 -11.10
C ASN A 12 9.85 2.32 -11.47
N GLY A 13 8.79 1.98 -10.73
CA GLY A 13 7.46 2.55 -10.90
C GLY A 13 6.60 1.91 -11.98
N SER A 14 6.92 0.71 -12.46
CA SER A 14 6.12 0.01 -13.48
C SER A 14 4.83 -0.56 -12.89
N PRO A 15 3.63 -0.05 -13.26
CA PRO A 15 2.37 -0.52 -12.68
C PRO A 15 2.07 -1.99 -13.00
N ARG A 16 2.51 -2.47 -14.18
CA ARG A 16 2.33 -3.87 -14.60
C ARG A 16 3.16 -4.83 -13.74
N ALA A 17 4.39 -4.46 -13.40
CA ALA A 17 5.24 -5.28 -12.54
C ALA A 17 4.69 -5.31 -11.11
N THR A 18 4.23 -4.17 -10.58
CA THR A 18 3.56 -4.08 -9.28
C THR A 18 2.31 -4.94 -9.21
N GLY A 19 1.46 -4.90 -10.25
CA GLY A 19 0.26 -5.74 -10.31
C GLY A 19 0.56 -7.23 -10.30
N ARG A 20 1.57 -7.67 -11.07
CA ARG A 20 2.04 -9.06 -11.06
C ARG A 20 2.59 -9.50 -9.70
N LEU A 21 3.39 -8.64 -9.05
CA LEU A 21 3.88 -8.91 -7.69
C LEU A 21 2.72 -9.03 -6.69
N LEU A 22 1.73 -8.14 -6.77
CA LEU A 22 0.55 -8.21 -5.90
C LEU A 22 -0.21 -9.53 -6.09
N SER A 23 -0.42 -9.97 -7.32
CA SER A 23 -1.05 -11.28 -7.60
C SER A 23 -0.22 -12.45 -7.07
N LEU A 24 1.12 -12.38 -7.13
CA LEU A 24 2.00 -13.42 -6.57
C LEU A 24 1.95 -13.46 -5.04
N VAL A 25 1.84 -12.29 -4.38
CA VAL A 25 1.68 -12.16 -2.92
C VAL A 25 0.30 -12.63 -2.44
N GLU A 26 -0.73 -12.52 -3.28
CA GLU A 26 -2.09 -13.01 -2.98
C GLU A 26 -2.26 -14.53 -3.19
N GLY A 27 -1.25 -15.22 -3.74
CA GLY A 27 -1.28 -16.68 -3.98
C GLY A 27 -0.28 -17.47 -3.11
N GLU A 28 -0.01 -18.71 -3.52
CA GLU A 28 0.87 -19.66 -2.81
C GLU A 28 2.35 -19.25 -2.80
N ARG A 29 2.76 -18.37 -3.73
CA ARG A 29 4.16 -17.91 -3.87
C ARG A 29 4.50 -16.69 -3.03
N ARG A 30 3.68 -16.40 -2.02
CA ARG A 30 3.83 -15.27 -1.11
C ARG A 30 5.19 -15.27 -0.43
N ASP A 31 5.61 -16.41 0.09
CA ASP A 31 6.83 -16.51 0.91
C ASP A 31 8.09 -16.31 0.06
N GLU A 32 8.09 -16.79 -1.19
CA GLU A 32 9.17 -16.52 -2.17
C GLU A 32 9.31 -15.02 -2.47
N VAL A 33 8.19 -14.33 -2.65
CA VAL A 33 8.20 -12.88 -2.93
C VAL A 33 8.64 -12.08 -1.70
N LEU A 34 8.15 -12.45 -0.51
CA LEU A 34 8.54 -11.78 0.73
C LEU A 34 10.01 -12.01 1.07
N ALA A 35 10.55 -13.20 0.81
CA ALA A 35 11.98 -13.50 0.99
C ALA A 35 12.87 -12.72 0.00
N ALA A 36 12.38 -12.45 -1.21
CA ALA A 36 13.09 -11.68 -2.23
C ALA A 36 12.98 -10.16 -2.03
N ILE A 37 11.96 -9.68 -1.32
CA ILE A 37 11.85 -8.28 -0.92
C ILE A 37 12.75 -8.06 0.29
N ASP A 38 13.92 -7.47 0.03
CA ASP A 38 14.79 -6.96 1.08
C ASP A 38 13.95 -6.08 2.04
N PRO A 39 13.97 -6.32 3.37
CA PRO A 39 13.43 -5.40 4.37
C PRO A 39 14.31 -4.15 4.46
N ALA A 40 14.62 -3.55 3.31
CA ALA A 40 15.10 -2.19 3.25
C ALA A 40 14.15 -1.34 4.09
N PRO A 41 14.67 -0.47 4.95
CA PRO A 41 13.85 0.23 5.92
C PRO A 41 12.73 0.94 5.17
N VAL A 42 11.49 0.55 5.48
CA VAL A 42 10.26 1.23 5.06
C VAL A 42 10.14 2.55 5.83
N SER A 43 11.27 3.20 6.13
CA SER A 43 11.39 4.32 7.07
C SER A 43 10.75 5.60 6.56
N GLU A 44 10.40 5.66 5.28
CA GLU A 44 9.80 6.86 4.67
C GLU A 44 8.33 6.69 4.27
N ILE A 45 7.71 5.52 4.47
CA ILE A 45 6.30 5.33 4.12
C ILE A 45 5.41 5.61 5.34
N ARG A 46 4.68 6.74 5.29
CA ARG A 46 3.63 7.03 6.28
C ARG A 46 2.34 6.31 5.90
N VAL A 47 1.87 5.42 6.77
CA VAL A 47 0.56 4.75 6.68
C VAL A 47 -0.41 5.45 7.62
N VAL A 48 -1.55 5.91 7.08
CA VAL A 48 -2.60 6.58 7.85
C VAL A 48 -3.91 5.80 7.70
N GLY A 49 -4.40 5.24 8.81
CA GLY A 49 -5.71 4.59 8.86
C GLY A 49 -6.83 5.59 9.10
N ILE A 50 -7.78 5.70 8.18
CA ILE A 50 -8.99 6.53 8.35
C ILE A 50 -10.18 5.63 8.66
N THR A 51 -10.65 5.67 9.89
CA THR A 51 -11.79 4.89 10.39
C THR A 51 -12.97 5.81 10.71
N GLY A 52 -14.17 5.26 10.74
CA GLY A 52 -15.39 6.01 11.04
C GLY A 52 -16.65 5.27 10.60
N PRO A 53 -17.84 5.65 11.09
CA PRO A 53 -19.09 4.98 10.80
C PRO A 53 -19.43 5.00 9.29
N PRO A 54 -20.15 3.98 8.76
CA PRO A 54 -20.60 3.99 7.38
C PRO A 54 -21.42 5.27 7.13
N GLY A 55 -21.16 5.97 6.01
CA GLY A 55 -21.79 7.26 5.72
C GLY A 55 -21.10 8.51 6.30
N ALA A 56 -20.07 8.38 7.14
CA ALA A 56 -19.34 9.53 7.74
C ALA A 56 -18.48 10.36 6.75
N GLY A 57 -18.70 10.25 5.44
CA GLY A 57 -17.95 11.03 4.46
C GLY A 57 -16.46 10.68 4.31
N LYS A 58 -15.99 9.53 4.84
CA LYS A 58 -14.59 9.10 4.76
C LYS A 58 -14.01 9.18 3.34
N SER A 59 -14.78 8.76 2.34
CA SER A 59 -14.38 8.82 0.93
C SER A 59 -14.12 10.26 0.46
N THR A 60 -14.93 11.22 0.92
CA THR A 60 -14.78 12.66 0.64
C THR A 60 -13.53 13.21 1.32
N THR A 61 -13.31 12.87 2.59
CA THR A 61 -12.11 13.29 3.34
C THR A 61 -10.84 12.69 2.73
N ILE A 62 -10.88 11.41 2.34
CA ILE A 62 -9.76 10.74 1.67
C ILE A 62 -9.47 11.40 0.32
N ALA A 63 -10.50 11.72 -0.47
CA ALA A 63 -10.31 12.38 -1.76
C ALA A 63 -9.64 13.76 -1.60
N ALA A 64 -10.10 14.57 -0.64
CA ALA A 64 -9.49 15.87 -0.34
C ALA A 64 -8.03 15.72 0.16
N LEU A 65 -7.76 14.74 1.03
CA LEU A 65 -6.43 14.47 1.55
C LEU A 65 -5.47 14.00 0.44
N VAL A 66 -5.91 13.07 -0.41
CA VAL A 66 -5.15 12.61 -1.57
C VAL A 66 -4.87 13.77 -2.53
N GLY A 67 -5.85 14.65 -2.78
CA GLY A 67 -5.68 15.87 -3.57
C GLY A 67 -4.57 16.76 -3.03
N ALA A 68 -4.64 17.14 -1.76
CA ALA A 68 -3.64 17.99 -1.10
C ALA A 68 -2.23 17.38 -1.10
N TYR A 69 -2.10 16.05 -0.98
CA TYR A 69 -0.79 15.39 -1.08
C TYR A 69 -0.25 15.33 -2.51
N ARG A 70 -1.13 15.18 -3.51
CA ARG A 70 -0.73 15.19 -4.92
C ARG A 70 -0.27 16.58 -5.36
N GLU A 71 -0.93 17.65 -4.89
CA GLU A 71 -0.48 19.03 -5.11
C GLU A 71 0.91 19.29 -4.54
N ARG A 72 1.24 18.65 -3.41
CA ARG A 72 2.58 18.69 -2.81
C ARG A 72 3.60 17.76 -3.50
N GLY A 73 3.28 17.24 -4.68
CA GLY A 73 4.13 16.34 -5.45
C GLY A 73 4.36 14.96 -4.82
N ARG A 74 3.59 14.59 -3.78
CA ARG A 74 3.79 13.32 -3.05
C ARG A 74 3.01 12.19 -3.72
N ARG A 75 3.66 11.03 -3.83
CA ARG A 75 3.01 9.79 -4.31
C ARG A 75 2.14 9.22 -3.20
N VAL A 76 0.84 9.06 -3.47
CA VAL A 76 -0.13 8.51 -2.51
C VAL A 76 -0.81 7.28 -3.10
N GLY A 77 -0.89 6.20 -2.31
CA GLY A 77 -1.72 5.04 -2.58
C GLY A 77 -2.95 5.05 -1.69
N TYR A 78 -4.13 4.79 -2.26
CA TYR A 78 -5.36 4.58 -1.50
C TYR A 78 -5.71 3.08 -1.50
N TRP A 79 -5.98 2.53 -0.31
CA TRP A 79 -6.38 1.14 -0.15
C TRP A 79 -7.69 1.03 0.62
N PRO A 80 -8.78 0.58 -0.03
CA PRO A 80 -10.04 0.35 0.66
C PRO A 80 -9.90 -0.82 1.63
N TRP A 81 -10.10 -0.55 2.93
CA TRP A 81 -10.09 -1.57 3.96
C TRP A 81 -11.42 -2.34 3.95
N THR A 82 -11.35 -3.61 3.56
CA THR A 82 -12.47 -4.56 3.65
C THR A 82 -12.08 -5.71 4.59
N ARG A 83 -13.02 -6.20 5.41
CA ARG A 83 -12.81 -7.23 6.45
C ARG A 83 -12.09 -8.50 5.97
N ARG A 84 -12.07 -8.77 4.66
CA ARG A 84 -11.41 -9.93 4.04
C ARG A 84 -9.87 -9.87 3.99
N ARG A 85 -9.22 -8.74 4.29
CA ARG A 85 -7.78 -8.54 4.08
C ARG A 85 -6.96 -8.48 5.39
N ARG A 86 -7.07 -9.49 6.27
CA ARG A 86 -6.23 -9.62 7.49
C ARG A 86 -4.81 -10.14 7.23
N SER A 87 -4.54 -10.73 6.07
CA SER A 87 -3.32 -11.53 5.87
C SER A 87 -2.07 -10.74 5.47
N ALA A 88 -2.21 -9.48 5.05
CA ALA A 88 -1.07 -8.63 4.67
C ALA A 88 -0.74 -7.70 5.84
N GLY A 89 0.26 -8.07 6.64
CA GLY A 89 0.72 -7.32 7.82
C GLY A 89 1.31 -5.95 7.47
N VAL A 90 0.44 -4.99 7.16
CA VAL A 90 0.81 -3.58 7.03
C VAL A 90 0.73 -2.97 8.44
N PRO A 91 1.84 -2.50 9.03
CA PRO A 91 1.79 -1.78 10.30
C PRO A 91 0.99 -0.49 10.10
N CYS A 92 -0.18 -0.43 10.75
CA CYS A 92 -1.05 0.74 10.72
C CYS A 92 -0.70 1.63 11.90
N SER A 93 0.10 2.67 11.67
CA SER A 93 0.25 3.76 12.63
C SER A 93 -1.04 4.58 12.63
N ALA A 94 -1.88 4.39 13.65
CA ALA A 94 -3.05 5.22 13.87
C ALA A 94 -2.59 6.63 14.25
N ILE A 95 -2.89 7.62 13.41
CA ILE A 95 -2.79 9.03 13.82
C ILE A 95 -4.01 9.28 14.69
N GLY A 96 -3.84 9.11 16.00
CA GLY A 96 -4.77 9.58 17.02
C GLY A 96 -4.76 11.10 17.02
N SER A 97 -5.93 11.68 16.83
CA SER A 97 -6.19 13.10 17.04
C SER A 97 -5.94 13.42 18.51
N GLY A 98 -4.97 14.30 18.77
CA GLY A 98 -4.78 15.05 20.00
C GLY A 98 -4.64 16.52 19.64
#